data_AF-A0A9W9YYT5-F1
#
_entry.id   AF-A0A9W9YYT5-F1
#
_cell.length_a   1.000
_cell.length_b   1.000
_cell.length_c   1.000
_cell.angle_alpha   90.00
_cell.angle_beta   90.00
_cell.angle_gamma   90.00
#
_symmetry.space_group_name_H-M   'P 1'
#
loop_
_entity.id
_entity.type
_entity.pdbx_description
1 polymer ?
#
loop_
_entity_poly.entity_id
_entity_poly.type
_entity_poly.pdbx_seq_one_letter_code
_entity_poly.pdbx_strand_id
1 'polypeptide(L)'
;MRSTASAVGLFYCACHGGSAHVMASLPAIGVSTSHAQEKTSKRIIFADIVTEKSSSWILKETGVCITFSSKAVPDPRLVTSSLWRPGTVSPPLEENEMLVSNVIELACDDLVGITFSGVTVALSHSATDLGGYELVMKEQTNAEDNVWKDLETWCPSDPLSENSESQSELRFAQAKITSFSMYAVTWRRKSYTFSRPISEKKPEYTCTCPEYPDVSVSIPTRSLSSTEDFTLTMKVQEVPNDDPEDRRVFLGPILHISCSLDVELQEPALIRIPITLQQDQIKLPDPSSSHVRIFDRSKKDKSQEWVEITRQLKTPAQIENGVVTFQVNHFSE
;
A
#
# COMPACT_ATOMS: atom_id res chain seq x y z
N MET A 1 -19.64 37.04 20.15
CA MET A 1 -20.26 35.70 20.11
C MET A 1 -21.12 35.65 18.85
N ARG A 2 -20.97 34.78 17.84
CA ARG A 2 -20.20 33.51 17.68
C ARG A 2 -20.51 32.47 18.79
N SER A 3 -20.90 31.23 18.50
CA SER A 3 -20.93 30.51 17.22
C SER A 3 -22.20 29.70 17.01
N THR A 4 -22.66 29.62 15.76
CA THR A 4 -23.54 28.56 15.23
C THR A 4 -22.90 28.07 13.93
N ALA A 5 -22.85 26.76 13.74
CA ALA A 5 -22.18 26.17 12.58
C ALA A 5 -22.97 26.40 11.29
N SER A 6 -22.24 26.52 10.18
CA SER A 6 -22.74 26.21 8.85
C SER A 6 -21.55 25.77 7.98
N ALA A 7 -21.50 24.48 7.64
CA ALA A 7 -20.75 24.04 6.48
C ALA A 7 -21.61 24.31 5.24
N VAL A 8 -21.01 24.85 4.17
CA VAL A 8 -21.72 25.17 2.92
C VAL A 8 -20.99 24.52 1.76
N GLY A 9 -21.44 23.32 1.41
CA GLY A 9 -21.32 22.75 0.07
C GLY A 9 -22.74 22.42 -0.41
N LEU A 10 -23.18 23.04 -1.51
CA LEU A 10 -24.52 22.90 -2.09
C LEU A 10 -24.45 23.06 -3.62
N PHE A 11 -25.30 22.46 -4.46
CA PHE A 11 -26.03 21.17 -4.41
C PHE A 11 -26.53 20.85 -5.85
N TYR A 12 -27.61 20.15 -6.24
CA TYR A 12 -28.85 19.66 -5.58
C TYR A 12 -29.36 18.36 -6.26
N CYS A 13 -30.63 17.99 -6.06
CA CYS A 13 -31.23 16.70 -6.48
C CYS A 13 -32.60 16.90 -7.16
N ALA A 14 -33.04 15.94 -7.99
CA ALA A 14 -34.43 15.82 -8.47
C ALA A 14 -35.03 14.47 -8.02
N CYS A 15 -36.17 14.51 -7.33
CA CYS A 15 -36.77 13.36 -6.66
C CYS A 15 -37.81 12.62 -7.55
N HIS A 16 -38.09 11.34 -7.25
CA HIS A 16 -39.41 10.92 -6.73
C HIS A 16 -39.47 9.43 -6.29
N GLY A 17 -39.97 9.19 -5.07
CA GLY A 17 -40.75 7.99 -4.68
C GLY A 17 -40.08 6.61 -4.62
N GLY A 18 -39.73 6.15 -3.42
CA GLY A 18 -39.38 4.74 -3.15
C GLY A 18 -39.14 4.47 -1.67
N SER A 19 -39.97 3.62 -1.05
CA SER A 19 -39.97 3.38 0.41
C SER A 19 -38.62 2.89 0.95
N ALA A 20 -38.10 3.53 1.99
CA ALA A 20 -37.01 2.96 2.77
C ALA A 20 -37.48 1.69 3.49
N HIS A 21 -36.73 0.59 3.36
CA HIS A 21 -36.95 -0.63 4.13
C HIS A 21 -35.80 -0.87 5.09
N VAL A 22 -36.10 -0.86 6.39
CA VAL A 22 -35.16 -1.17 7.45
C VAL A 22 -34.98 -2.68 7.53
N MET A 23 -33.75 -3.18 7.34
CA MET A 23 -33.32 -4.43 7.96
C MET A 23 -32.53 -4.07 9.23
N ALA A 24 -33.15 -4.16 10.41
CA ALA A 24 -33.45 -5.41 11.13
C ALA A 24 -32.24 -5.88 11.95
N SER A 25 -32.03 -5.20 13.08
CA SER A 25 -31.10 -5.62 14.12
C SER A 25 -31.50 -7.00 14.66
N LEU A 26 -30.57 -7.95 14.67
CA LEU A 26 -30.74 -9.22 15.39
C LEU A 26 -30.23 -9.09 16.84
N PRO A 27 -30.76 -9.90 17.78
CA PRO A 27 -31.03 -9.40 19.12
C PRO A 27 -29.84 -9.43 20.08
N ALA A 28 -29.81 -8.47 21.00
CA ALA A 28 -29.03 -8.57 22.22
C ALA A 28 -29.60 -9.70 23.11
N ILE A 29 -28.86 -10.79 23.25
CA ILE A 29 -29.16 -11.83 24.24
C ILE A 29 -28.72 -11.33 25.62
N GLY A 30 -29.59 -11.48 26.61
CA GLY A 30 -29.44 -10.87 27.93
C GLY A 30 -28.24 -11.37 28.74
N VAL A 31 -27.76 -10.51 29.64
CA VAL A 31 -26.68 -10.82 30.58
C VAL A 31 -27.11 -11.93 31.55
N SER A 32 -26.24 -12.93 31.71
CA SER A 32 -26.16 -13.73 32.95
C SER A 32 -24.75 -13.57 33.52
N THR A 33 -24.65 -13.17 34.78
CA THR A 33 -23.38 -12.81 35.43
C THR A 33 -22.71 -14.01 36.07
N SER A 34 -21.53 -14.42 35.59
CA SER A 34 -20.62 -15.30 36.34
C SER A 34 -19.15 -15.04 36.01
N HIS A 35 -18.43 -14.48 37.00
CA HIS A 35 -16.98 -14.36 37.12
C HIS A 35 -16.19 -13.59 36.02
N ALA A 36 -15.35 -12.68 36.49
CA ALA A 36 -14.33 -12.03 35.67
C ALA A 36 -13.25 -13.08 35.31
N GLN A 37 -13.11 -13.38 34.02
CA GLN A 37 -12.02 -14.19 33.50
C GLN A 37 -11.02 -13.25 32.81
N GLU A 38 -9.77 -13.27 33.28
CA GLU A 38 -8.70 -12.40 32.80
C GLU A 38 -8.44 -12.69 31.31
N LYS A 39 -8.76 -11.72 30.45
CA LYS A 39 -9.05 -11.98 29.04
C LYS A 39 -7.75 -12.01 28.22
N THR A 40 -7.01 -13.11 28.29
CA THR A 40 -5.70 -13.36 27.63
C THR A 40 -5.57 -12.71 26.24
N SER A 41 -4.55 -11.86 26.03
CA SER A 41 -4.43 -10.98 24.86
C SER A 41 -4.24 -11.68 23.50
N LYS A 42 -3.82 -12.95 23.52
CA LYS A 42 -3.58 -13.78 22.33
C LYS A 42 -4.20 -15.18 22.51
N ARG A 43 -4.51 -15.85 21.41
CA ARG A 43 -5.04 -17.22 21.34
C ARG A 43 -4.04 -18.10 20.60
N ILE A 44 -3.62 -19.22 21.18
CA ILE A 44 -2.85 -20.24 20.44
C ILE A 44 -3.72 -20.78 19.29
N ILE A 45 -3.17 -20.82 18.09
CA ILE A 45 -3.85 -21.34 16.88
C ILE A 45 -3.16 -22.59 16.31
N PHE A 46 -1.92 -22.85 16.72
CA PHE A 46 -1.15 -24.03 16.39
C PHE A 46 -0.09 -24.27 17.48
N ALA A 47 0.14 -25.53 17.84
CA ALA A 47 1.22 -25.97 18.72
C ALA A 47 1.54 -27.43 18.39
N ASP A 48 2.71 -27.70 17.80
CA ASP A 48 3.10 -29.04 17.32
C ASP A 48 4.63 -29.20 17.33
N ILE A 49 5.11 -30.45 17.27
CA ILE A 49 6.54 -30.76 17.26
C ILE A 49 7.04 -30.77 15.82
N VAL A 50 7.69 -29.67 15.42
CA VAL A 50 8.38 -29.56 14.13
C VAL A 50 9.69 -30.34 14.20
N THR A 51 10.04 -31.05 13.12
CA THR A 51 11.25 -31.87 13.03
C THR A 51 12.10 -31.45 11.83
N GLU A 52 13.27 -32.08 11.64
CA GLU A 52 14.10 -31.90 10.43
C GLU A 52 13.37 -32.17 9.09
N LYS A 53 12.18 -32.78 9.10
CA LYS A 53 11.40 -33.07 7.89
C LYS A 53 10.57 -31.86 7.45
N SER A 54 10.51 -31.67 6.13
CA SER A 54 9.63 -30.68 5.52
C SER A 54 8.17 -30.87 5.94
N SER A 55 7.52 -29.80 6.35
CA SER A 55 6.17 -29.81 6.94
C SER A 55 5.46 -28.49 6.64
N SER A 56 4.13 -28.52 6.55
CA SER A 56 3.31 -27.35 6.20
C SER A 56 1.95 -27.42 6.87
N TRP A 57 1.50 -26.31 7.44
CA TRP A 57 0.23 -26.19 8.16
C TRP A 57 -0.57 -25.01 7.59
N ILE A 58 -1.72 -25.31 6.98
CA ILE A 58 -2.65 -24.33 6.40
C ILE A 58 -3.83 -24.14 7.36
N LEU A 59 -3.75 -23.13 8.22
CA LEU A 59 -4.75 -22.80 9.24
C LEU A 59 -5.86 -21.93 8.64
N LYS A 60 -6.70 -22.53 7.78
CA LYS A 60 -7.73 -21.85 6.97
C LYS A 60 -8.62 -20.90 7.77
N GLU A 61 -9.09 -21.30 8.95
CA GLU A 61 -9.95 -20.47 9.84
C GLU A 61 -9.30 -19.16 10.31
N THR A 62 -7.98 -19.09 10.31
CA THR A 62 -7.21 -17.94 10.81
C THR A 62 -6.48 -17.17 9.72
N GLY A 63 -6.49 -17.69 8.48
CA GLY A 63 -5.78 -17.08 7.37
C GLY A 63 -4.25 -17.13 7.50
N VAL A 64 -3.71 -18.22 8.05
CA VAL A 64 -2.27 -18.39 8.30
C VAL A 64 -1.79 -19.68 7.62
N CYS A 65 -0.68 -19.61 6.88
CA CYS A 65 0.09 -20.80 6.52
C CYS A 65 1.52 -20.68 7.07
N ILE A 66 2.05 -21.78 7.59
CA ILE A 66 3.45 -21.86 8.02
C ILE A 66 4.05 -23.10 7.36
N THR A 67 5.15 -22.92 6.63
CA THR A 67 5.85 -24.00 5.92
C THR A 67 7.31 -24.04 6.32
N PHE A 68 7.81 -25.23 6.64
CA PHE A 68 9.17 -25.52 7.01
C PHE A 68 9.81 -26.39 5.93
N SER A 69 10.95 -25.96 5.37
CA SER A 69 11.75 -26.83 4.50
C SER A 69 12.34 -28.00 5.28
N SER A 70 12.86 -28.99 4.55
CA SER A 70 13.79 -29.96 5.14
C SER A 70 14.94 -29.22 5.83
N LYS A 71 15.31 -29.65 7.05
CA LYS A 71 16.32 -29.06 7.94
C LYS A 71 16.08 -27.60 8.37
N ALA A 72 14.84 -27.11 8.30
CA ALA A 72 14.53 -25.74 8.73
C ALA A 72 14.64 -25.51 10.25
N VAL A 73 14.46 -26.59 11.02
CA VAL A 73 14.74 -26.68 12.46
C VAL A 73 15.82 -27.77 12.63
N PRO A 74 16.90 -27.54 13.43
CA PRO A 74 18.03 -28.47 13.50
C PRO A 74 17.76 -29.75 14.31
N ASP A 75 16.76 -29.72 15.20
CA ASP A 75 16.31 -30.83 16.04
C ASP A 75 14.80 -30.70 16.33
N PRO A 76 14.12 -31.73 16.89
CA PRO A 76 12.68 -31.65 17.15
C PRO A 76 12.31 -30.62 18.23
N ARG A 77 11.46 -29.64 17.89
CA ARG A 77 11.05 -28.52 18.77
C ARG A 77 9.54 -28.31 18.81
N LEU A 78 9.00 -27.95 19.97
CA LEU A 78 7.61 -27.49 20.06
C LEU A 78 7.50 -26.06 19.52
N VAL A 79 6.91 -25.91 18.33
CA VAL A 79 6.62 -24.61 17.73
C VAL A 79 5.18 -24.22 18.03
N THR A 80 4.98 -23.04 18.60
CA THR A 80 3.67 -22.47 18.89
C THR A 80 3.41 -21.26 18.01
N SER A 81 2.24 -21.19 17.38
CA SER A 81 1.72 -19.98 16.74
C SER A 81 0.54 -19.43 17.54
N SER A 82 0.59 -18.13 17.86
CA SER A 82 -0.47 -17.40 18.54
C SER A 82 -1.02 -16.28 17.66
N LEU A 83 -2.34 -16.13 17.66
CA LEU A 83 -3.06 -15.02 17.04
C LEU A 83 -3.36 -13.95 18.08
N TRP A 84 -2.89 -12.73 17.87
CA TRP A 84 -3.19 -11.59 18.75
C TRP A 84 -4.59 -11.03 18.47
N ARG A 85 -5.24 -10.45 19.49
CA ARG A 85 -6.49 -9.71 19.25
C ARG A 85 -6.22 -8.42 18.49
N PRO A 86 -7.04 -8.08 17.46
CA PRO A 86 -6.95 -6.82 16.74
C PRO A 86 -6.88 -5.61 17.68
N GLY A 87 -6.01 -4.65 17.37
CA GLY A 87 -5.80 -3.45 18.18
C GLY A 87 -5.01 -3.65 19.48
N THR A 88 -4.49 -4.85 19.77
CA THR A 88 -3.66 -5.09 20.97
C THR A 88 -2.16 -4.92 20.70
N VAL A 89 -1.71 -5.27 19.50
CA VAL A 89 -0.35 -5.06 18.99
C VAL A 89 -0.48 -4.68 17.52
N SER A 90 0.36 -3.76 17.05
CA SER A 90 0.54 -3.44 15.63
C SER A 90 1.95 -2.90 15.36
N PRO A 91 2.49 -3.06 14.15
CA PRO A 91 3.64 -2.27 13.73
C PRO A 91 3.30 -0.77 13.78
N PRO A 92 4.31 0.12 13.86
CA PRO A 92 4.13 1.51 13.48
C PRO A 92 3.67 1.59 12.01
N LEU A 93 2.73 2.49 11.75
CA LEU A 93 2.13 2.72 10.43
C LEU A 93 2.39 4.16 10.00
N GLU A 94 2.94 4.33 8.80
CA GLU A 94 3.18 5.63 8.18
C GLU A 94 1.91 6.28 7.61
N GLU A 95 2.00 7.56 7.21
CA GLU A 95 0.92 8.25 6.50
C GLU A 95 0.56 7.51 5.19
N ASN A 96 -0.68 7.03 5.07
CA ASN A 96 -1.18 6.17 3.98
C ASN A 96 -0.65 4.71 4.02
N GLU A 97 -0.24 4.19 5.18
CA GLU A 97 -0.01 2.77 5.44
C GLU A 97 -1.11 2.19 6.35
N MET A 98 -1.54 0.96 6.10
CA MET A 98 -2.60 0.27 6.84
C MET A 98 -2.21 -1.16 7.21
N LEU A 99 -2.57 -1.62 8.40
CA LEU A 99 -2.53 -3.04 8.78
C LEU A 99 -3.68 -3.78 8.07
N VAL A 100 -3.36 -4.83 7.29
CA VAL A 100 -4.34 -5.56 6.46
C VAL A 100 -4.40 -7.07 6.74
N SER A 101 -3.58 -7.59 7.66
CA SER A 101 -3.73 -8.94 8.21
C SER A 101 -3.97 -8.91 9.72
N ASN A 102 -4.32 -10.05 10.30
CA ASN A 102 -4.10 -10.26 11.73
C ASN A 102 -2.59 -10.22 12.06
N VAL A 103 -2.26 -9.91 13.32
CA VAL A 103 -0.91 -10.09 13.86
C VAL A 103 -0.79 -11.50 14.44
N ILE A 104 0.22 -12.25 14.00
CA ILE A 104 0.60 -13.53 14.61
C ILE A 104 1.90 -13.38 15.40
N GLU A 105 2.18 -14.36 16.25
CA GLU A 105 3.43 -14.56 16.95
C GLU A 105 3.86 -16.02 16.80
N LEU A 106 5.12 -16.26 16.47
CA LEU A 106 5.74 -17.59 16.52
C LEU A 106 6.67 -17.68 17.73
N ALA A 107 6.65 -18.81 18.41
CA ALA A 107 7.48 -19.09 19.57
C ALA A 107 8.01 -20.54 19.52
N CYS A 108 9.20 -20.74 20.07
CA CYS A 108 9.86 -22.03 20.25
C CYS A 108 10.03 -22.30 21.75
N ASP A 109 10.10 -23.57 22.15
CA ASP A 109 10.36 -23.97 23.53
C ASP A 109 11.77 -23.61 24.03
N ASP A 110 12.74 -23.54 23.12
CA ASP A 110 14.08 -22.99 23.35
C ASP A 110 14.60 -22.34 22.04
N LEU A 111 15.30 -21.21 22.18
CA LEU A 111 15.80 -20.33 21.11
C LEU A 111 17.32 -20.14 21.16
N VAL A 112 18.03 -20.76 22.12
CA VAL A 112 19.42 -20.43 22.42
C VAL A 112 20.37 -20.97 21.36
N GLY A 113 20.86 -20.06 20.50
CA GLY A 113 21.84 -20.38 19.45
C GLY A 113 21.24 -21.00 18.18
N ILE A 114 19.92 -20.99 18.02
CA ILE A 114 19.23 -21.53 16.84
C ILE A 114 19.05 -20.42 15.80
N THR A 115 19.62 -20.61 14.60
CA THR A 115 19.29 -19.83 13.41
C THR A 115 18.28 -20.62 12.57
N PHE A 116 17.03 -20.16 12.50
CA PHE A 116 16.04 -20.76 11.60
C PHE A 116 16.36 -20.39 10.15
N SER A 117 16.11 -21.31 9.23
CA SER A 117 16.28 -21.06 7.79
C SER A 117 15.27 -21.88 7.00
N GLY A 118 14.83 -21.41 5.83
CA GLY A 118 13.84 -22.13 5.03
C GLY A 118 12.45 -22.26 5.69
N VAL A 119 12.13 -21.39 6.66
CA VAL A 119 10.77 -21.21 7.18
C VAL A 119 10.09 -20.11 6.37
N THR A 120 8.89 -20.37 5.90
CA THR A 120 8.04 -19.42 5.16
C THR A 120 6.73 -19.23 5.92
N VAL A 121 6.34 -17.98 6.13
CA VAL A 121 5.03 -17.59 6.66
C VAL A 121 4.20 -16.98 5.55
N ALA A 122 2.92 -17.35 5.48
CA ALA A 122 1.91 -16.70 4.66
C ALA A 122 0.79 -16.16 5.57
N LEU A 123 0.39 -14.91 5.34
CA LEU A 123 -0.72 -14.28 6.05
C LEU A 123 -1.75 -13.78 5.05
N SER A 124 -3.02 -14.11 5.28
CA SER A 124 -4.12 -13.61 4.47
C SER A 124 -4.33 -12.12 4.71
N HIS A 125 -4.60 -11.35 3.66
CA HIS A 125 -4.86 -9.92 3.78
C HIS A 125 -6.24 -9.51 3.25
N SER A 126 -6.77 -8.40 3.78
CA SER A 126 -8.00 -7.74 3.32
C SER A 126 -7.74 -6.65 2.26
N ALA A 127 -6.49 -6.40 1.88
CA ALA A 127 -6.15 -5.33 0.94
C ALA A 127 -6.77 -5.53 -0.44
N THR A 128 -7.30 -4.44 -1.01
CA THR A 128 -7.64 -4.33 -2.42
C THR A 128 -6.37 -4.33 -3.27
N ASP A 129 -6.45 -4.97 -4.43
CA ASP A 129 -5.44 -4.83 -5.47
C ASP A 129 -5.66 -3.48 -6.17
N LEU A 130 -4.68 -2.58 -6.06
CA LEU A 130 -4.78 -1.18 -6.48
C LEU A 130 -3.40 -0.68 -6.89
N GLY A 131 -3.29 -0.13 -8.09
CA GLY A 131 -2.02 0.29 -8.69
C GLY A 131 -1.26 1.30 -7.85
N GLY A 132 0.06 1.12 -7.78
CA GLY A 132 0.97 1.95 -6.98
C GLY A 132 0.98 1.65 -5.47
N TYR A 133 0.26 0.64 -5.00
CA TYR A 133 0.38 0.12 -3.63
C TYR A 133 1.15 -1.21 -3.58
N GLU A 134 1.73 -1.51 -2.43
CA GLU A 134 2.43 -2.77 -2.16
C GLU A 134 1.98 -3.42 -0.84
N LEU A 135 2.13 -4.73 -0.77
CA LEU A 135 1.95 -5.53 0.44
C LEU A 135 3.32 -5.87 1.03
N VAL A 136 3.51 -5.54 2.31
CA VAL A 136 4.78 -5.70 3.01
C VAL A 136 4.53 -6.41 4.33
N MET A 137 5.08 -7.62 4.45
CA MET A 137 5.13 -8.32 5.73
C MET A 137 6.23 -7.67 6.59
N LYS A 138 5.87 -7.28 7.82
CA LYS A 138 6.79 -6.74 8.82
C LYS A 138 7.05 -7.80 9.90
N GLU A 139 8.28 -7.86 10.39
CA GLU A 139 8.72 -8.67 11.54
C GLU A 139 9.09 -7.75 12.70
N GLN A 140 8.60 -8.03 13.91
CA GLN A 140 9.01 -7.30 15.11
C GLN A 140 10.44 -7.69 15.51
N THR A 141 11.31 -6.71 15.73
CA THR A 141 12.72 -6.91 16.13
C THR A 141 13.00 -6.47 17.56
N ASN A 142 12.23 -5.52 18.10
CA ASN A 142 12.20 -5.22 19.53
C ASN A 142 10.74 -5.04 19.99
N ALA A 143 10.34 -5.80 21.02
CA ALA A 143 9.00 -5.71 21.61
C ALA A 143 8.85 -4.54 22.59
N GLU A 144 9.93 -4.06 23.22
CA GLU A 144 9.89 -2.95 24.18
C GLU A 144 9.73 -1.59 23.46
N ASP A 145 10.58 -1.34 22.46
CA ASP A 145 10.54 -0.13 21.62
C ASP A 145 9.49 -0.21 20.49
N ASN A 146 8.76 -1.32 20.36
CA ASN A 146 7.88 -1.66 19.23
C ASN A 146 8.53 -1.43 17.85
N VAL A 147 9.78 -1.88 17.66
CA VAL A 147 10.51 -1.76 16.39
C VAL A 147 10.21 -2.96 15.50
N TRP A 148 9.93 -2.68 14.23
CA TRP A 148 9.67 -3.67 13.19
C TRP A 148 10.56 -3.40 11.98
N LYS A 149 10.94 -4.46 11.26
CA LYS A 149 11.61 -4.38 9.95
C LYS A 149 10.66 -4.89 8.86
N ASP A 150 10.79 -4.35 7.65
CA ASP A 150 10.17 -4.92 6.45
C ASP A 150 10.87 -6.25 6.07
N LEU A 151 10.12 -7.20 5.52
CA LEU A 151 10.62 -8.44 4.92
C LEU A 151 10.49 -8.43 3.39
N GLU A 152 11.35 -9.18 2.71
CA GLU A 152 11.15 -9.53 1.30
C GLU A 152 9.83 -10.29 1.16
N THR A 153 8.82 -9.62 0.60
CA THR A 153 7.44 -10.07 0.57
C THR A 153 7.00 -10.37 -0.86
N TRP A 154 6.39 -11.53 -1.09
CA TRP A 154 5.80 -11.88 -2.39
C TRP A 154 4.37 -12.35 -2.22
N CYS A 155 3.54 -12.15 -3.25
CA CYS A 155 2.19 -12.70 -3.33
C CYS A 155 2.17 -13.72 -4.48
N PRO A 156 1.93 -15.02 -4.22
CA PRO A 156 1.77 -15.99 -5.29
C PRO A 156 0.46 -15.73 -6.05
N SER A 157 0.49 -15.86 -7.37
CA SER A 157 -0.72 -15.79 -8.20
C SER A 157 -1.66 -16.97 -7.97
N ASP A 158 -1.09 -18.15 -7.64
CA ASP A 158 -1.85 -19.37 -7.39
C ASP A 158 -2.27 -19.49 -5.91
N PRO A 159 -3.55 -19.78 -5.60
CA PRO A 159 -3.99 -20.02 -4.24
C PRO A 159 -3.36 -21.29 -3.66
N LEU A 160 -3.08 -21.29 -2.35
CA LEU A 160 -2.36 -22.37 -1.63
C LEU A 160 -3.12 -23.71 -1.49
N SER A 161 -4.06 -24.04 -2.38
CA SER A 161 -4.69 -25.37 -2.39
C SER A 161 -5.25 -25.79 -3.75
N GLU A 162 -4.65 -26.82 -4.36
CA GLU A 162 -5.29 -27.67 -5.36
C GLU A 162 -6.40 -28.52 -4.72
N ASN A 163 -7.57 -27.95 -4.40
CA ASN A 163 -8.85 -28.70 -4.45
C ASN A 163 -10.10 -27.82 -4.23
N SER A 164 -11.14 -28.16 -5.01
CA SER A 164 -12.58 -27.92 -4.81
C SER A 164 -13.04 -26.50 -4.38
N GLU A 165 -13.58 -25.77 -5.35
CA GLU A 165 -14.97 -25.28 -5.37
C GLU A 165 -15.55 -24.62 -4.09
N SER A 166 -16.12 -23.42 -4.24
CA SER A 166 -16.91 -22.67 -3.24
C SER A 166 -16.17 -22.16 -1.99
N GLN A 167 -14.93 -21.67 -2.17
CA GLN A 167 -14.20 -20.94 -1.12
C GLN A 167 -13.89 -19.51 -1.58
N SER A 168 -13.98 -18.54 -0.67
CA SER A 168 -13.44 -17.20 -0.88
C SER A 168 -11.92 -17.31 -1.02
N GLU A 169 -11.38 -16.85 -2.15
CA GLU A 169 -9.94 -16.90 -2.45
C GLU A 169 -9.16 -16.01 -1.48
N LEU A 170 -8.68 -16.62 -0.38
CA LEU A 170 -7.81 -15.94 0.58
C LEU A 170 -6.50 -15.60 -0.12
N ARG A 171 -6.31 -14.31 -0.41
CA ARG A 171 -5.06 -13.77 -0.95
C ARG A 171 -4.01 -13.73 0.16
N PHE A 172 -2.81 -14.23 -0.11
CA PHE A 172 -1.73 -14.38 0.87
C PHE A 172 -0.51 -13.58 0.47
N ALA A 173 -0.03 -12.73 1.39
CA ALA A 173 1.34 -12.21 1.33
C ALA A 173 2.25 -13.19 2.08
N GLN A 174 3.42 -13.49 1.49
CA GLN A 174 4.39 -14.46 2.00
C GLN A 174 5.75 -13.81 2.23
N ALA A 175 6.47 -14.29 3.26
CA ALA A 175 7.87 -13.94 3.49
C ALA A 175 8.65 -15.15 4.02
N LYS A 176 9.97 -15.16 3.78
CA LYS A 176 10.91 -16.08 4.45
C LYS A 176 11.34 -15.46 5.78
N ILE A 177 11.37 -16.26 6.85
CA ILE A 177 11.76 -15.81 8.18
C ILE A 177 13.00 -16.57 8.68
N THR A 178 13.79 -15.91 9.52
CA THR A 178 15.01 -16.48 10.14
C THR A 178 15.03 -16.36 11.67
N SER A 179 14.11 -15.57 12.23
CA SER A 179 13.75 -15.54 13.64
C SER A 179 12.39 -16.22 13.84
N PHE A 180 11.99 -16.41 15.10
CA PHE A 180 10.58 -16.54 15.48
C PHE A 180 10.21 -15.28 16.27
N SER A 181 9.23 -14.53 15.79
CA SER A 181 8.79 -13.25 16.37
C SER A 181 7.31 -12.98 16.04
N MET A 182 6.86 -11.72 16.17
CA MET A 182 5.57 -11.28 15.66
C MET A 182 5.64 -10.87 14.18
N TYR A 183 4.59 -11.22 13.42
CA TYR A 183 4.46 -10.94 11.99
C TYR A 183 3.11 -10.32 11.66
N ALA A 184 3.11 -9.36 10.74
CA ALA A 184 1.93 -8.62 10.29
C ALA A 184 2.11 -8.19 8.83
N VAL A 185 1.03 -8.09 8.05
CA VAL A 185 1.05 -7.54 6.69
C VAL A 185 0.49 -6.13 6.69
N THR A 186 1.28 -5.21 6.17
CA THR A 186 0.88 -3.83 5.90
C THR A 186 0.64 -3.62 4.41
N TRP A 187 -0.21 -2.66 4.08
CA TRP A 187 -0.50 -2.19 2.72
C TRP A 187 -0.18 -0.70 2.67
N ARG A 188 0.66 -0.27 1.72
CA ARG A 188 1.18 1.11 1.65
C ARG A 188 1.44 1.55 0.22
N ARG A 189 1.46 2.87 -0.01
CA ARG A 189 1.83 3.43 -1.33
C ARG A 189 3.33 3.20 -1.61
N LYS A 190 3.61 2.46 -2.68
CA LYS A 190 4.94 2.04 -3.12
C LYS A 190 5.82 3.24 -3.46
N SER A 191 7.13 3.11 -3.22
CA SER A 191 8.06 4.23 -3.24
C SER A 191 9.29 3.95 -4.10
N TYR A 192 9.49 4.76 -5.13
CA TYR A 192 10.62 4.65 -6.04
C TYR A 192 11.56 5.83 -5.79
N THR A 193 12.70 5.57 -5.14
CA THR A 193 13.72 6.58 -4.84
C THR A 193 14.89 6.43 -5.81
N PHE A 194 15.17 7.51 -6.53
CA PHE A 194 16.22 7.61 -7.54
C PHE A 194 17.25 8.64 -7.08
N SER A 195 18.54 8.28 -7.13
CA SER A 195 19.63 9.19 -6.81
C SER A 195 20.53 9.42 -8.03
N ARG A 196 20.92 10.68 -8.25
CA ARG A 196 21.87 11.12 -9.27
C ARG A 196 23.18 11.51 -8.59
N PRO A 197 24.30 10.79 -8.85
CA PRO A 197 25.60 11.25 -8.39
C PRO A 197 26.04 12.50 -9.14
N ILE A 198 26.71 13.44 -8.46
CA ILE A 198 27.25 14.70 -9.04
C ILE A 198 28.09 14.46 -10.31
N SER A 199 28.75 13.29 -10.40
CA SER A 199 29.60 12.89 -11.53
C SER A 199 28.84 12.64 -12.84
N GLU A 200 27.51 12.47 -12.82
CA GLU A 200 26.71 12.16 -14.01
C GLU A 200 26.43 13.40 -14.87
N LYS A 201 27.11 13.52 -16.01
CA LYS A 201 27.07 14.66 -16.94
C LYS A 201 26.08 14.51 -18.10
N LYS A 202 24.94 13.84 -17.88
CA LYS A 202 23.82 13.85 -18.86
C LYS A 202 23.20 15.25 -18.95
N PRO A 203 22.64 15.66 -20.10
CA PRO A 203 21.96 16.96 -20.25
C PRO A 203 20.63 17.02 -19.46
N GLU A 204 20.02 15.86 -19.23
CA GLU A 204 18.76 15.66 -18.51
C GLU A 204 18.90 14.43 -17.59
N TYR A 205 18.19 14.43 -16.47
CA TYR A 205 18.08 13.31 -15.55
C TYR A 205 16.63 12.80 -15.54
N THR A 206 16.42 11.59 -16.05
CA THR A 206 15.10 10.95 -16.14
C THR A 206 14.94 9.87 -15.09
N CYS A 207 13.87 9.97 -14.30
CA CYS A 207 13.39 8.94 -13.40
C CYS A 207 12.13 8.32 -13.98
N THR A 208 12.09 7.00 -14.15
CA THR A 208 10.96 6.27 -14.73
C THR A 208 10.53 5.18 -13.76
N CYS A 209 9.22 5.05 -13.51
CA CYS A 209 8.67 3.99 -12.68
C CYS A 209 8.89 2.62 -13.34
N PRO A 210 9.56 1.64 -12.69
CA PRO A 210 9.82 0.33 -13.30
C PRO A 210 8.55 -0.46 -13.67
N GLU A 211 7.48 -0.31 -12.90
CA GLU A 211 6.19 -0.99 -13.13
C GLU A 211 5.26 -0.21 -14.07
N TYR A 212 5.51 1.10 -14.25
CA TYR A 212 4.70 1.98 -15.10
C TYR A 212 5.61 2.84 -15.99
N PRO A 213 6.15 2.31 -17.12
CA PRO A 213 7.15 3.00 -17.95
C PRO A 213 6.72 4.36 -18.51
N ASP A 214 5.42 4.63 -18.58
CA ASP A 214 4.85 5.92 -19.00
C ASP A 214 4.72 6.94 -17.86
N VAL A 215 4.98 6.54 -16.61
CA VAL A 215 5.17 7.44 -15.47
C VAL A 215 6.65 7.79 -15.36
N SER A 216 7.02 9.00 -15.79
CA SER A 216 8.41 9.46 -15.75
C SER A 216 8.54 10.95 -15.49
N VAL A 217 9.55 11.34 -14.71
CA VAL A 217 9.94 12.73 -14.45
C VAL A 217 11.33 12.96 -15.03
N SER A 218 11.43 13.87 -16.01
CA SER A 218 12.67 14.30 -16.64
C SER A 218 13.05 15.70 -16.17
N ILE A 219 14.24 15.88 -15.62
CA ILE A 219 14.69 17.16 -15.05
C ILE A 219 15.94 17.64 -15.80
N PRO A 220 15.93 18.85 -16.41
CA PRO A 220 17.11 19.42 -17.03
C PRO A 220 18.25 19.57 -16.02
N THR A 221 19.46 19.12 -16.37
CA THR A 221 20.61 19.12 -15.43
C THR A 221 21.01 20.52 -14.97
N ARG A 222 20.59 21.58 -15.67
CA ARG A 222 20.75 22.99 -15.27
C ARG A 222 19.89 23.41 -14.07
N SER A 223 18.83 22.67 -13.78
CA SER A 223 17.97 22.86 -12.60
C SER A 223 18.41 22.03 -11.39
N LEU A 224 19.47 21.22 -11.54
CA LEU A 224 20.01 20.36 -10.47
C LEU A 224 21.28 20.97 -9.86
N SER A 225 21.54 20.64 -8.60
CA SER A 225 22.80 21.00 -7.95
C SER A 225 24.01 20.38 -8.67
N SER A 226 25.13 21.10 -8.60
CA SER A 226 26.46 20.65 -9.02
C SER A 226 27.40 20.34 -7.85
N THR A 227 26.92 20.52 -6.61
CA THR A 227 27.71 20.33 -5.37
C THR A 227 27.21 19.20 -4.48
N GLU A 228 25.98 18.73 -4.69
CA GLU A 228 25.31 17.73 -3.86
C GLU A 228 24.61 16.68 -4.75
N ASP A 229 24.55 15.43 -4.28
CA ASP A 229 23.85 14.36 -4.98
C ASP A 229 22.33 14.62 -4.92
N PHE A 230 21.68 14.60 -6.09
CA PHE A 230 20.25 14.86 -6.19
C PHE A 230 19.46 13.58 -5.93
N THR A 231 18.39 13.65 -5.13
CA THR A 231 17.48 12.51 -4.91
C THR A 231 16.05 12.92 -5.22
N LEU A 232 15.37 12.11 -6.02
CA LEU A 232 13.94 12.17 -6.32
C LEU A 232 13.26 10.93 -5.74
N THR A 233 12.12 11.10 -5.07
CA THR A 233 11.21 10.01 -4.73
C THR A 233 9.88 10.24 -5.43
N MET A 234 9.46 9.23 -6.19
CA MET A 234 8.16 9.15 -6.85
C MET A 234 7.32 8.10 -6.15
N LYS A 235 6.04 8.41 -5.88
CA LYS A 235 5.02 7.40 -5.55
C LYS A 235 3.85 7.56 -6.51
N VAL A 236 3.39 6.46 -7.08
CA VAL A 236 2.20 6.45 -7.95
C VAL A 236 1.02 5.96 -7.11
N GLN A 237 -0.19 6.45 -7.40
CA GLN A 237 -1.43 5.94 -6.83
C GLN A 237 -2.50 5.85 -7.92
N GLU A 238 -3.11 4.69 -8.09
CA GLU A 238 -4.34 4.54 -8.85
C GLU A 238 -5.52 5.21 -8.13
N VAL A 239 -6.43 5.80 -8.91
CA VAL A 239 -7.70 6.35 -8.42
C VAL A 239 -8.82 5.43 -8.93
N PRO A 240 -9.61 4.78 -8.04
CA PRO A 240 -10.76 3.99 -8.44
C PRO A 240 -11.78 4.82 -9.24
N ASN A 241 -11.95 4.46 -10.51
CA ASN A 241 -12.97 5.03 -11.38
C ASN A 241 -14.21 4.13 -11.36
N ASP A 242 -15.05 4.29 -10.32
CA ASP A 242 -16.34 3.60 -10.23
C ASP A 242 -17.22 3.94 -11.44
N ASP A 243 -17.85 2.91 -12.00
CA ASP A 243 -18.77 2.87 -13.17
C ASP A 243 -18.63 4.02 -14.21
N PRO A 244 -17.96 3.78 -15.35
CA PRO A 244 -17.71 4.82 -16.36
C PRO A 244 -18.97 5.28 -17.11
N GLU A 245 -20.13 4.59 -17.00
CA GLU A 245 -21.32 5.01 -17.74
C GLU A 245 -22.01 6.27 -17.19
N ASP A 246 -21.84 6.58 -15.89
CA ASP A 246 -22.41 7.79 -15.26
C ASP A 246 -21.36 8.92 -15.07
N ARG A 247 -20.06 8.60 -15.08
CA ARG A 247 -18.98 9.57 -14.87
C ARG A 247 -18.49 10.23 -16.17
N ARG A 248 -18.97 11.46 -16.42
CA ARG A 248 -18.43 12.37 -17.46
C ARG A 248 -16.99 12.86 -17.24
N VAL A 249 -16.37 12.51 -16.12
CA VAL A 249 -15.01 12.89 -15.74
C VAL A 249 -14.29 11.63 -15.28
N PHE A 250 -13.21 11.30 -15.97
CA PHE A 250 -12.32 10.20 -15.65
C PHE A 250 -11.10 10.76 -14.88
N LEU A 251 -10.74 10.13 -13.76
CA LEU A 251 -9.64 10.56 -12.89
C LEU A 251 -8.39 9.74 -13.18
N GLY A 252 -7.30 10.41 -13.57
CA GLY A 252 -6.00 9.76 -13.74
C GLY A 252 -5.33 9.40 -12.40
N PRO A 253 -4.24 8.61 -12.44
CA PRO A 253 -3.44 8.32 -11.26
C PRO A 253 -2.79 9.59 -10.68
N ILE A 254 -2.55 9.57 -9.37
CA ILE A 254 -1.83 10.63 -8.66
C ILE A 254 -0.33 10.28 -8.65
N LEU A 255 0.51 11.27 -8.96
CA LEU A 255 1.98 11.13 -8.92
C LEU A 255 2.54 12.05 -7.82
N HIS A 256 2.82 11.45 -6.67
CA HIS A 256 3.43 12.15 -5.54
C HIS A 256 4.93 12.32 -5.81
N ILE A 257 5.41 13.57 -5.87
CA ILE A 257 6.82 13.87 -6.08
C ILE A 257 7.41 14.58 -4.86
N SER A 258 8.54 14.08 -4.35
CA SER A 258 9.37 14.77 -3.37
C SER A 258 10.84 14.65 -3.77
N CYS A 259 11.65 15.68 -3.56
CA CYS A 259 13.06 15.67 -3.92
C CYS A 259 13.91 16.53 -2.97
N SER A 260 15.25 16.47 -3.10
CA SER A 260 16.19 17.28 -2.32
C SER A 260 16.30 18.75 -2.76
N LEU A 261 15.45 19.23 -3.69
CA LEU A 261 15.39 20.65 -4.08
C LEU A 261 14.25 21.37 -3.36
N ASP A 262 14.60 22.34 -2.52
CA ASP A 262 13.62 23.18 -1.81
C ASP A 262 13.09 24.36 -2.65
N VAL A 263 13.66 24.58 -3.83
CA VAL A 263 13.59 25.80 -4.66
C VAL A 263 13.01 25.50 -6.05
N GLU A 264 12.43 26.51 -6.70
CA GLU A 264 11.96 26.43 -8.10
C GLU A 264 13.08 26.04 -9.09
N LEU A 265 12.72 25.18 -10.04
CA LEU A 265 13.55 24.75 -11.16
C LEU A 265 13.75 25.89 -12.15
N GLN A 266 15.01 26.16 -12.51
CA GLN A 266 15.37 27.22 -13.48
C GLN A 266 14.83 26.93 -14.89
N GLU A 267 14.98 25.67 -15.32
CA GLU A 267 14.35 25.09 -16.51
C GLU A 267 13.35 24.01 -16.06
N PRO A 268 12.13 23.97 -16.63
CA PRO A 268 11.05 23.14 -16.10
C PRO A 268 11.34 21.64 -16.26
N ALA A 269 10.90 20.85 -15.27
CA ALA A 269 10.84 19.41 -15.40
C ALA A 269 9.68 19.00 -16.33
N LEU A 270 9.91 17.96 -17.13
CA LEU A 270 8.91 17.30 -17.96
C LEU A 270 8.31 16.13 -17.15
N ILE A 271 7.00 16.12 -17.00
CA ILE A 271 6.26 15.00 -16.39
C ILE A 271 5.50 14.28 -17.50
N ARG A 272 5.63 12.95 -17.52
CA ARG A 272 4.77 12.02 -18.27
C ARG A 272 4.00 11.17 -17.28
N ILE A 273 2.71 10.99 -17.53
CA ILE A 273 1.81 10.16 -16.73
C ILE A 273 0.70 9.59 -17.64
N PRO A 274 0.42 8.28 -17.62
CA PRO A 274 -0.68 7.71 -18.38
C PRO A 274 -2.02 8.07 -17.71
N ILE A 275 -3.09 8.14 -18.50
CA ILE A 275 -4.44 8.35 -17.95
C ILE A 275 -4.88 7.17 -17.07
N THR A 276 -4.48 5.93 -17.38
CA THR A 276 -4.74 4.75 -16.54
C THR A 276 -3.45 3.97 -16.28
N LEU A 277 -3.37 3.31 -15.12
CA LEU A 277 -2.29 2.34 -14.82
C LEU A 277 -2.63 0.92 -15.30
N GLN A 278 -3.90 0.66 -15.61
CA GLN A 278 -4.38 -0.64 -16.09
C GLN A 278 -4.01 -0.80 -17.57
N GLN A 279 -3.21 -1.82 -17.88
CA GLN A 279 -2.73 -2.07 -19.25
C GLN A 279 -3.84 -2.60 -20.17
N ASP A 280 -4.89 -3.20 -19.62
CA ASP A 280 -6.00 -3.77 -20.39
C ASP A 280 -7.11 -2.76 -20.72
N GLN A 281 -6.94 -2.11 -21.88
CA GLN A 281 -8.03 -1.74 -22.80
C GLN A 281 -9.29 -1.05 -22.23
N ILE A 282 -9.14 0.01 -21.44
CA ILE A 282 -10.19 1.04 -21.50
C ILE A 282 -10.06 1.74 -22.87
N LYS A 283 -10.98 1.46 -23.80
CA LYS A 283 -11.10 2.17 -25.08
C LYS A 283 -11.70 3.56 -24.87
N LEU A 284 -11.02 4.39 -24.09
CA LEU A 284 -11.31 5.81 -23.98
C LEU A 284 -11.20 6.43 -25.38
N PRO A 285 -12.18 7.24 -25.83
CA PRO A 285 -12.02 8.02 -27.06
C PRO A 285 -10.83 8.95 -26.90
N ASP A 286 -9.92 9.00 -27.89
CA ASP A 286 -8.69 9.82 -27.83
C ASP A 286 -9.01 11.23 -27.32
N PRO A 287 -8.63 11.56 -26.06
CA PRO A 287 -9.09 12.79 -25.44
C PRO A 287 -8.32 13.96 -26.04
N SER A 288 -9.04 14.92 -26.63
CA SER A 288 -8.42 16.20 -27.00
C SER A 288 -7.69 16.78 -25.79
N SER A 289 -6.46 17.31 -26.00
CA SER A 289 -5.72 18.06 -24.98
C SER A 289 -6.53 19.19 -24.33
N SER A 290 -7.53 19.74 -25.05
CA SER A 290 -8.49 20.71 -24.51
C SER A 290 -9.37 20.19 -23.36
N HIS A 291 -9.50 18.87 -23.20
CA HIS A 291 -10.22 18.20 -22.11
C HIS A 291 -9.33 17.83 -20.91
N VAL A 292 -8.01 17.73 -21.11
CA VAL A 292 -7.06 17.43 -20.02
C VAL A 292 -7.09 18.57 -19.00
N ARG A 293 -7.24 18.23 -17.72
CA ARG A 293 -7.13 19.16 -16.59
C ARG A 293 -6.05 18.62 -15.66
N ILE A 294 -5.16 19.50 -15.23
CA ILE A 294 -4.08 19.15 -14.29
C ILE A 294 -4.32 19.94 -13.03
N PHE A 295 -4.36 19.21 -11.92
CA PHE A 295 -4.45 19.75 -10.58
C PHE A 295 -3.13 19.49 -9.87
N ASP A 296 -2.73 20.37 -8.96
CA ASP A 296 -1.64 20.13 -8.02
C ASP A 296 -2.09 20.28 -6.57
N ARG A 297 -1.33 19.68 -5.65
CA ARG A 297 -1.49 19.84 -4.21
C ARG A 297 -0.14 20.02 -3.53
N SER A 298 0.12 21.25 -3.10
CA SER A 298 1.37 21.60 -2.41
C SER A 298 1.32 21.30 -0.92
N LYS A 299 2.23 20.45 -0.42
CA LYS A 299 2.43 20.25 1.02
C LYS A 299 2.95 21.48 1.78
N LYS A 300 3.36 22.55 1.06
CA LYS A 300 3.74 23.84 1.65
C LYS A 300 2.52 24.72 2.00
N ASP A 301 1.33 24.43 1.47
CA ASP A 301 0.08 25.10 1.87
C ASP A 301 -0.64 24.34 3.01
N LYS A 302 -1.28 25.09 3.90
CA LYS A 302 -2.06 24.60 5.05
C LYS A 302 -3.48 24.17 4.66
N SER A 303 -3.95 24.53 3.47
CA SER A 303 -5.26 24.11 2.94
C SER A 303 -5.32 22.60 2.64
N GLN A 304 -4.21 22.04 2.13
CA GLN A 304 -4.19 20.73 1.44
C GLN A 304 -5.25 20.59 0.32
N GLU A 305 -5.69 21.71 -0.26
CA GLU A 305 -6.65 21.73 -1.37
C GLU A 305 -5.96 21.43 -2.71
N TRP A 306 -6.74 20.88 -3.65
CA TRP A 306 -6.30 20.64 -5.03
C TRP A 306 -6.60 21.88 -5.89
N VAL A 307 -5.58 22.42 -6.57
CA VAL A 307 -5.67 23.65 -7.36
C VAL A 307 -5.53 23.34 -8.86
N GLU A 308 -6.40 23.89 -9.71
CA GLU A 308 -6.28 23.68 -11.16
C GLU A 308 -5.11 24.52 -11.75
N ILE A 309 -4.05 23.85 -12.21
CA ILE A 309 -2.88 24.48 -12.82
C ILE A 309 -2.87 24.43 -14.35
N THR A 310 -3.87 23.80 -15.02
CA THR A 310 -3.91 23.63 -16.49
C THR A 310 -3.60 24.91 -17.29
N ARG A 311 -4.06 26.07 -16.80
CA ARG A 311 -3.87 27.39 -17.45
C ARG A 311 -2.62 28.16 -16.98
N GLN A 312 -1.93 27.62 -15.97
CA GLN A 312 -0.74 28.20 -15.35
C GLN A 312 0.56 27.61 -15.95
N LEU A 313 0.45 26.48 -16.65
CA LEU A 313 1.55 25.84 -17.38
C LEU A 313 2.10 26.77 -18.49
N LYS A 314 3.43 26.87 -18.59
CA LYS A 314 4.13 27.63 -19.64
C LYS A 314 3.83 27.09 -21.05
N THR A 315 3.56 25.80 -21.15
CA THR A 315 3.23 25.04 -22.36
C THR A 315 1.95 24.25 -22.10
N PRO A 316 0.95 24.24 -23.01
CA PRO A 316 -0.25 23.43 -22.83
C PRO A 316 0.08 21.95 -22.72
N ALA A 317 -0.59 21.25 -21.81
CA ALA A 317 -0.46 19.80 -21.68
C ALA A 317 -0.83 19.10 -22.99
N GLN A 318 -0.01 18.12 -23.38
CA GLN A 318 -0.23 17.29 -24.55
C GLN A 318 -0.70 15.91 -24.09
N ILE A 319 -1.44 15.22 -24.96
CA ILE A 319 -1.78 13.82 -24.75
C ILE A 319 -1.64 13.07 -26.08
N GLU A 320 -0.89 11.98 -26.02
CA GLU A 320 -0.58 11.11 -27.16
C GLU A 320 -0.61 9.66 -26.65
N ASN A 321 -1.29 8.76 -27.36
CA ASN A 321 -1.40 7.33 -27.00
C ASN A 321 -1.86 7.09 -25.53
N GLY A 322 -2.72 7.95 -25.00
CA GLY A 322 -3.18 7.89 -23.61
C GLY A 322 -2.22 8.43 -22.54
N VAL A 323 -1.04 8.96 -22.92
CA VAL A 323 -0.06 9.54 -21.99
C VAL A 323 -0.14 11.05 -21.99
N VAL A 324 -0.45 11.64 -20.83
CA VAL A 324 -0.40 13.09 -20.61
C VAL A 324 1.06 13.51 -20.40
N THR A 325 1.49 14.55 -21.10
CA THR A 325 2.84 15.12 -21.02
C THR A 325 2.75 16.64 -20.78
N PHE A 326 3.42 17.14 -19.74
CA PHE A 326 3.37 18.55 -19.33
C PHE A 326 4.65 19.00 -18.61
N GLN A 327 4.79 20.32 -18.38
CA GLN A 327 6.01 20.92 -17.82
C GLN A 327 5.72 21.78 -16.58
N VAL A 328 6.50 21.57 -15.51
CA VAL A 328 6.36 22.26 -14.20
C VAL A 328 7.69 22.87 -13.74
N ASN A 329 7.62 23.96 -12.97
CA ASN A 329 8.81 24.60 -12.37
C ASN A 329 8.96 24.28 -10.87
N HIS A 330 7.96 23.64 -10.26
CA HIS A 330 7.94 23.19 -8.88
C HIS A 330 7.44 21.74 -8.82
N PHE A 331 7.74 21.05 -7.72
CA PHE A 331 7.19 19.72 -7.45
C PHE A 331 6.18 19.77 -6.31
N SER A 332 5.18 18.92 -6.43
CA SER A 332 3.98 18.82 -5.59
C SER A 332 3.43 17.39 -5.68
N GLU A 333 2.28 17.15 -5.05
CA GLU A 333 1.38 16.06 -5.42
C GLU A 333 0.40 16.50 -6.53
#